data_AF-A0A316GBB9-F1
#
_entry.id   AF-A0A316GBB9-F1
#
_cell.length_a   1.000
_cell.length_b   1.000
_cell.length_c   1.000
_cell.angle_alpha   90.00
_cell.angle_beta   90.00
_cell.angle_gamma   90.00
#
_symmetry.space_group_name_H-M   'P 1'
#
loop_
_entity.id
_entity.type
_entity.pdbx_description
1 polymer ?
#
loop_
_entity_poly.entity_id
_entity_poly.type
_entity_poly.pdbx_seq_one_letter_code
_entity_poly.pdbx_strand_id
1 'polypeptide(L)'
;MQDFDFTSLNDVAALASALPGPDEHAARAARARQDSLTKPPGSLGTLEDLAVFMAGWQGVERPRIEQAQALVFAGNHGVCARGVNPFPQEVTAQMVANFNAGGAAINQLCRVAGAELSVVALDLDRPTRDFTAGPAMDEAECLQAMRAGWEAVDLGADVLILGEMGIGNSTVAAALCAALFGGEASDWVGAGTGSDAEGRALKARVVAEGLALHGHLPPLGILAALGGREQAAIAGAVLAARIARVPVILDGFICTASAAPLHAADPAFLSHCLVGHRSAEAGHRRLLEALGKEPVLDFAMRLGEGTGAALALGVLRAALACHDGMATFADAGVSGG
;
A
#
# COMPACT_ATOMS: atom_id res chain seq x y z
N MET A 1 24.10 -7.82 0.96
CA MET A 1 22.91 -7.06 0.55
C MET A 1 23.45 -5.80 -0.10
N GLN A 2 23.10 -5.49 -1.36
CA GLN A 2 23.58 -4.25 -1.96
C GLN A 2 23.02 -3.08 -1.13
N ASP A 3 23.91 -2.23 -0.60
CA ASP A 3 23.52 -0.93 -0.06
C ASP A 3 22.93 -0.13 -1.22
N PHE A 4 21.62 -0.21 -1.38
CA PHE A 4 20.90 0.58 -2.36
C PHE A 4 20.78 2.00 -1.81
N ASP A 5 21.78 2.81 -2.11
CA ASP A 5 21.83 4.21 -1.72
C ASP A 5 21.20 5.06 -2.83
N PHE A 6 19.90 5.33 -2.74
CA PHE A 6 19.27 6.33 -3.59
C PHE A 6 19.52 7.72 -3.00
N THR A 7 20.21 8.57 -3.78
CA THR A 7 20.64 9.91 -3.36
C THR A 7 19.82 11.03 -3.99
N SER A 8 19.03 10.70 -5.02
CA SER A 8 18.06 11.58 -5.66
C SER A 8 16.74 10.84 -5.96
N LEU A 9 15.65 11.57 -6.16
CA LEU A 9 14.38 10.98 -6.59
C LEU A 9 14.46 10.44 -8.02
N ASN A 10 15.36 10.97 -8.85
CA ASN A 10 15.61 10.43 -10.19
C ASN A 10 16.30 9.06 -10.12
N ASP A 11 17.18 8.83 -9.14
CA ASP A 11 17.85 7.54 -8.95
C ASP A 11 16.81 6.45 -8.71
N VAL A 12 15.82 6.73 -7.85
CA VAL A 12 14.74 5.80 -7.54
C VAL A 12 13.97 5.39 -8.80
N ALA A 13 13.59 6.36 -9.65
CA ALA A 13 12.85 6.06 -10.88
C ALA A 13 13.64 5.16 -11.84
N ALA A 14 14.97 5.32 -11.90
CA ALA A 14 15.83 4.50 -12.75
C ALA A 14 15.97 3.04 -12.26
N LEU A 15 15.60 2.73 -11.02
CA LEU A 15 15.79 1.40 -10.44
C LEU A 15 14.90 0.32 -11.05
N ALA A 16 13.76 0.67 -11.65
CA ALA A 16 12.72 -0.28 -12.07
C ALA A 16 13.28 -1.47 -12.87
N SER A 17 14.16 -1.20 -13.83
CA SER A 17 14.76 -2.20 -14.71
C SER A 17 15.75 -3.15 -14.02
N ALA A 18 16.29 -2.76 -12.85
CA ALA A 18 17.24 -3.53 -12.08
C ALA A 18 16.59 -4.33 -10.94
N LEU A 19 15.30 -4.11 -10.67
CA LEU A 19 14.58 -4.80 -9.60
C LEU A 19 14.25 -6.25 -9.98
N PRO A 20 14.30 -7.19 -9.02
CA PRO A 20 14.01 -8.59 -9.31
C PRO A 20 12.55 -8.77 -9.75
N GLY A 21 12.32 -9.68 -10.70
CA GLY A 21 10.98 -10.14 -11.07
C GLY A 21 10.52 -11.33 -10.23
N PRO A 22 9.26 -11.79 -10.39
CA PRO A 22 8.83 -13.07 -9.86
C PRO A 22 9.58 -14.24 -10.53
N ASP A 23 9.70 -15.35 -9.83
CA ASP A 23 10.19 -16.61 -10.37
C ASP A 23 9.10 -17.27 -11.22
N GLU A 24 9.24 -17.12 -12.53
CA GLU A 24 8.31 -17.65 -13.51
C GLU A 24 8.22 -19.18 -13.51
N HIS A 25 9.27 -19.88 -13.07
CA HIS A 25 9.23 -21.35 -12.96
C HIS A 25 8.39 -21.78 -11.76
N ALA A 26 8.60 -21.16 -10.60
CA ALA A 26 7.81 -21.42 -9.39
C ALA A 26 6.34 -21.07 -9.59
N ALA A 27 6.03 -19.93 -10.22
CA ALA A 27 4.67 -19.53 -10.54
C ALA A 27 3.96 -20.56 -11.46
N ARG A 28 4.64 -21.04 -12.52
CA ARG A 28 4.10 -22.09 -13.40
C ARG A 28 3.92 -23.42 -12.68
N ALA A 29 4.85 -23.82 -11.82
CA ALA A 29 4.74 -25.04 -11.03
C ALA A 29 3.54 -24.96 -10.08
N ALA A 30 3.35 -23.83 -9.40
CA ALA A 30 2.19 -23.60 -8.54
C ALA A 30 0.86 -23.62 -9.32
N ARG A 31 0.81 -23.04 -10.52
CA ARG A 31 -0.37 -23.11 -11.40
C ARG A 31 -0.68 -24.56 -11.80
N ALA A 32 0.32 -25.32 -12.23
CA ALA A 32 0.15 -26.73 -12.57
C ALA A 32 -0.35 -27.56 -11.38
N ARG A 33 0.14 -27.26 -10.17
CA ARG A 33 -0.39 -27.87 -8.94
C ARG A 33 -1.86 -27.50 -8.73
N GLN A 34 -2.22 -26.22 -8.80
CA GLN A 34 -3.62 -25.77 -8.64
C GLN A 34 -4.58 -26.49 -9.58
N ASP A 35 -4.17 -26.72 -10.82
CA ASP A 35 -4.97 -27.40 -11.85
C ASP A 35 -5.11 -28.91 -11.58
N SER A 36 -4.24 -29.50 -10.74
CA SER A 36 -4.26 -30.91 -10.35
C SER A 36 -4.99 -31.21 -9.03
N LEU A 37 -5.29 -30.19 -8.23
CA LEU A 37 -5.99 -30.33 -6.94
C LEU A 37 -7.39 -30.89 -7.16
N THR A 38 -7.92 -31.65 -6.19
CA THR A 38 -9.25 -32.32 -6.26
C THR A 38 -10.42 -31.33 -6.23
N LYS A 39 -10.53 -30.50 -7.28
CA LYS A 39 -11.53 -29.48 -7.53
C LYS A 39 -11.65 -29.24 -9.05
N PRO A 40 -12.78 -28.76 -9.57
CA PRO A 40 -12.85 -28.29 -10.95
C PRO A 40 -11.81 -27.18 -11.19
N PRO A 41 -11.10 -27.14 -12.34
CA PRO A 41 -10.13 -26.09 -12.64
C PRO A 41 -10.73 -24.69 -12.49
N GLY A 42 -10.01 -23.79 -11.82
CA GLY A 42 -10.44 -22.40 -11.58
C GLY A 42 -11.59 -22.21 -10.57
N SER A 43 -12.12 -23.27 -9.97
CA SER A 43 -13.29 -23.18 -9.07
C SER A 43 -13.04 -22.44 -7.75
N LEU A 44 -11.77 -22.23 -7.35
CA LEU A 44 -11.43 -21.38 -6.20
C LEU A 44 -11.11 -19.92 -6.61
N GLY A 45 -11.18 -19.60 -7.91
CA GLY A 45 -11.01 -18.24 -8.44
C GLY A 45 -9.74 -17.57 -7.94
N THR A 46 -9.89 -16.35 -7.40
CA THR A 46 -8.78 -15.51 -6.93
C THR A 46 -7.88 -16.18 -5.88
N LEU A 47 -8.38 -17.13 -5.07
CA LEU A 47 -7.52 -17.86 -4.13
C LEU A 47 -6.41 -18.64 -4.87
N GLU A 48 -6.69 -19.13 -6.07
CA GLU A 48 -5.69 -19.83 -6.87
C GLU A 48 -4.61 -18.88 -7.36
N ASP A 49 -4.99 -17.67 -7.77
CA ASP A 49 -4.06 -16.64 -8.25
C ASP A 49 -3.19 -16.09 -7.12
N LEU A 50 -3.75 -15.93 -5.91
CA LEU A 50 -2.98 -15.54 -4.72
C LEU A 50 -1.88 -16.55 -4.39
N ALA A 51 -2.16 -17.85 -4.49
CA ALA A 51 -1.16 -18.89 -4.26
C ALA A 51 -0.04 -18.85 -5.31
N VAL A 52 -0.40 -18.69 -6.59
CA VAL A 52 0.58 -18.57 -7.70
C VAL A 52 1.43 -17.30 -7.56
N PHE A 53 0.81 -16.19 -7.18
CA PHE A 53 1.50 -14.94 -6.93
C PHE A 53 2.56 -15.10 -5.83
N MET A 54 2.20 -15.68 -4.69
CA MET A 54 3.15 -15.95 -3.60
C MET A 54 4.27 -16.91 -4.04
N ALA A 55 3.93 -17.94 -4.82
CA ALA A 55 4.91 -18.91 -5.31
C ALA A 55 5.96 -18.25 -6.21
N GLY A 56 5.52 -17.35 -7.09
CA GLY A 56 6.41 -16.58 -7.94
C GLY A 56 7.36 -15.69 -7.12
N TRP A 57 6.87 -14.98 -6.13
CA TRP A 57 7.71 -14.07 -5.34
C TRP A 57 8.65 -14.79 -4.37
N GLN A 58 8.21 -15.87 -3.73
CA GLN A 58 9.06 -16.69 -2.86
C GLN A 58 9.98 -17.67 -3.61
N GLY A 59 9.74 -17.88 -4.91
CA GLY A 59 10.57 -18.79 -5.72
C GLY A 59 10.38 -20.27 -5.41
N VAL A 60 9.21 -20.66 -4.87
CA VAL A 60 8.89 -22.05 -4.50
C VAL A 60 7.47 -22.42 -4.94
N GLU A 61 7.26 -23.66 -5.38
CA GLU A 61 5.94 -24.15 -5.83
C GLU A 61 4.86 -24.05 -4.73
N ARG A 62 5.26 -24.29 -3.48
CA ARG A 62 4.38 -24.36 -2.30
C ARG A 62 4.81 -23.32 -1.27
N PRO A 63 4.48 -22.03 -1.51
CA PRO A 63 4.88 -20.92 -0.64
C PRO A 63 4.21 -21.02 0.73
N ARG A 64 4.83 -20.37 1.72
CA ARG A 64 4.35 -20.36 3.12
C ARG A 64 4.54 -18.97 3.72
N ILE A 65 3.75 -18.65 4.73
CA ILE A 65 3.91 -17.43 5.52
C ILE A 65 4.18 -17.85 6.95
N GLU A 66 5.44 -17.85 7.36
CA GLU A 66 5.88 -18.04 8.73
C GLU A 66 6.02 -16.67 9.43
N GLN A 67 6.59 -15.68 8.74
CA GLN A 67 6.80 -14.32 9.25
C GLN A 67 6.02 -13.31 8.41
N ALA A 68 5.02 -12.66 9.02
CA ALA A 68 4.30 -11.55 8.42
C ALA A 68 4.59 -10.27 9.19
N GLN A 69 5.09 -9.24 8.51
CA GLN A 69 5.37 -7.95 9.09
C GLN A 69 4.23 -6.97 8.79
N ALA A 70 3.85 -6.15 9.76
CA ALA A 70 2.92 -5.05 9.59
C ALA A 70 3.57 -3.72 10.00
N LEU A 71 3.59 -2.75 9.08
CA LEU A 71 4.13 -1.42 9.33
C LEU A 71 3.05 -0.36 9.15
N VAL A 72 2.86 0.48 10.17
CA VAL A 72 2.04 1.70 10.08
C VAL A 72 2.95 2.91 10.17
N PHE A 73 2.96 3.72 9.12
CA PHE A 73 3.71 4.97 9.09
C PHE A 73 2.80 6.14 9.49
N ALA A 74 3.23 6.99 10.41
CA ALA A 74 2.44 8.12 10.88
C ALA A 74 3.10 9.46 10.56
N GLY A 75 2.33 10.41 10.02
CA GLY A 75 2.81 11.72 9.57
C GLY A 75 1.73 12.80 9.68
N ASN A 76 2.16 14.06 9.80
CA ASN A 76 1.27 15.23 9.88
C ASN A 76 1.46 16.15 8.67
N HIS A 77 0.40 16.86 8.28
CA HIS A 77 0.35 17.63 7.03
C HIS A 77 0.03 19.11 7.23
N GLY A 78 0.83 20.00 6.64
CA GLY A 78 0.62 21.45 6.73
C GLY A 78 -0.68 21.92 6.10
N VAL A 79 -1.17 21.22 5.07
CA VAL A 79 -2.44 21.53 4.41
C VAL A 79 -3.64 21.49 5.39
N CYS A 80 -3.52 20.82 6.53
CA CYS A 80 -4.56 20.81 7.56
C CYS A 80 -4.85 22.20 8.14
N ALA A 81 -3.91 23.15 8.05
CA ALA A 81 -4.15 24.55 8.40
C ALA A 81 -5.26 25.21 7.56
N ARG A 82 -5.59 24.65 6.38
CA ARG A 82 -6.68 25.10 5.51
C ARG A 82 -8.06 24.59 5.95
N GLY A 83 -8.15 23.76 6.99
CA GLY A 83 -9.42 23.21 7.48
C GLY A 83 -9.94 22.00 6.69
N VAL A 84 -9.06 21.28 5.99
CA VAL A 84 -9.44 20.10 5.19
C VAL A 84 -9.80 18.85 6.01
N ASN A 85 -9.69 18.89 7.34
CA ASN A 85 -10.07 17.80 8.23
C ASN A 85 -10.73 18.37 9.49
N PRO A 86 -11.85 17.80 9.97
CA PRO A 86 -12.49 18.24 11.21
C PRO A 86 -11.69 17.95 12.49
N PHE A 87 -10.72 17.03 12.44
CA PHE A 87 -9.93 16.64 13.62
C PHE A 87 -8.63 17.43 13.76
N PRO A 88 -8.16 17.70 14.99
CA PRO A 88 -6.89 18.39 15.21
C PRO A 88 -5.70 17.45 14.95
N GLN A 89 -4.54 18.01 14.59
CA GLN A 89 -3.35 17.23 14.21
C GLN A 89 -2.74 16.41 15.35
N GLU A 90 -3.00 16.77 16.62
CA GLU A 90 -2.60 15.99 17.79
C GLU A 90 -3.21 14.58 17.84
N VAL A 91 -4.32 14.34 17.13
CA VAL A 91 -4.94 13.01 17.01
C VAL A 91 -3.99 11.99 16.39
N THR A 92 -3.09 12.41 15.50
CA THR A 92 -2.07 11.51 14.93
C THR A 92 -1.19 10.90 16.03
N ALA A 93 -0.65 11.74 16.94
CA ALA A 93 0.18 11.27 18.04
C ALA A 93 -0.61 10.43 19.06
N GLN A 94 -1.88 10.79 19.31
CA GLN A 94 -2.78 10.02 20.17
C GLN A 94 -3.06 8.62 19.60
N MET A 95 -3.26 8.51 18.28
CA MET A 95 -3.44 7.22 17.63
C MET A 95 -2.15 6.40 17.62
N VAL A 96 -0.98 7.01 17.43
CA VAL A 96 0.32 6.32 17.62
C VAL A 96 0.44 5.73 19.02
N ALA A 97 0.07 6.50 20.06
CA ALA A 97 0.03 5.98 21.42
C ALA A 97 -0.96 4.82 21.58
N ASN A 98 -2.14 4.91 20.93
CA ASN A 98 -3.14 3.83 20.94
C ASN A 98 -2.64 2.55 20.24
N PHE A 99 -1.93 2.67 19.12
CA PHE A 99 -1.31 1.52 18.44
C PHE A 99 -0.27 0.84 19.34
N ASN A 100 0.61 1.62 19.98
CA ASN A 100 1.62 1.11 20.90
C ASN A 100 1.00 0.46 22.15
N ALA A 101 -0.15 0.95 22.60
CA ALA A 101 -0.92 0.35 23.70
C ALA A 101 -1.73 -0.89 23.27
N GLY A 102 -1.74 -1.26 21.99
CA GLY A 102 -2.47 -2.43 21.50
C GLY A 102 -3.98 -2.21 21.36
N GLY A 103 -4.45 -0.96 21.35
CA GLY A 103 -5.87 -0.61 21.47
C GLY A 103 -6.62 -0.37 20.16
N ALA A 104 -5.93 -0.29 19.02
CA ALA A 104 -6.57 0.01 17.74
C ALA A 104 -7.10 -1.26 17.03
N ALA A 105 -7.84 -1.04 15.94
CA ALA A 105 -8.39 -2.10 15.11
C ALA A 105 -7.28 -2.92 14.44
N ILE A 106 -6.25 -2.26 13.89
CA ILE A 106 -5.10 -2.93 13.28
C ILE A 106 -4.39 -3.87 14.26
N ASN A 107 -4.28 -3.50 15.55
CA ASN A 107 -3.69 -4.37 16.56
C ASN A 107 -4.45 -5.69 16.70
N GLN A 108 -5.79 -5.64 16.72
CA GLN A 108 -6.60 -6.86 16.87
C GLN A 108 -6.53 -7.72 15.61
N LEU A 109 -6.58 -7.09 14.44
CA LEU A 109 -6.54 -7.79 13.16
C LEU A 109 -5.17 -8.44 12.92
N CYS A 110 -4.06 -7.75 13.22
CA CYS A 110 -2.72 -8.33 13.16
C CYS A 110 -2.57 -9.52 14.11
N ARG A 111 -3.12 -9.45 15.33
CA ARG A 111 -3.09 -10.58 16.28
C ARG A 111 -3.79 -11.82 15.73
N VAL A 112 -4.95 -11.65 15.09
CA VAL A 112 -5.71 -12.76 14.49
C VAL A 112 -5.03 -13.27 13.21
N ALA A 113 -4.51 -12.37 12.37
CA ALA A 113 -3.87 -12.72 11.12
C ALA A 113 -2.42 -13.24 11.29
N GLY A 114 -1.86 -13.15 12.50
CA GLY A 114 -0.48 -13.54 12.80
C GLY A 114 0.52 -12.65 12.08
N ALA A 115 0.38 -11.34 12.22
CA ALA A 115 1.32 -10.34 11.74
C ALA A 115 1.92 -9.54 12.91
N GLU A 116 3.22 -9.27 12.84
CA GLU A 116 3.95 -8.48 13.84
C GLU A 116 3.85 -6.99 13.48
N LEU A 117 3.08 -6.25 14.29
CA LEU A 117 2.82 -4.83 14.07
C LEU A 117 3.86 -3.95 14.74
N SER A 118 4.42 -3.02 13.97
CA SER A 118 5.16 -1.87 14.48
C SER A 118 4.67 -0.57 13.85
N VAL A 119 4.89 0.53 14.57
CA VAL A 119 4.47 1.88 14.15
C VAL A 119 5.67 2.80 14.10
N VAL A 120 5.81 3.51 12.99
CA VAL A 120 6.92 4.43 12.73
C VAL A 120 6.36 5.85 12.63
N ALA A 121 6.61 6.67 13.64
CA ALA A 121 6.21 8.07 13.68
C ALA A 121 7.27 8.96 13.00
N LEU A 122 6.85 9.78 12.04
CA LEU A 122 7.74 10.57 11.19
C LEU A 122 7.56 12.07 11.49
N ASP A 123 8.34 12.56 12.46
CA ASP A 123 8.44 13.99 12.80
C ASP A 123 7.07 14.66 13.02
N LEU A 124 6.27 14.08 13.92
CA LEU A 124 4.86 14.48 14.13
C LEU A 124 4.70 15.91 14.64
N ASP A 125 5.69 16.45 15.36
CA ASP A 125 5.69 17.81 15.89
C ASP A 125 5.92 18.87 14.80
N ARG A 126 6.47 18.46 13.65
CA ARG A 126 6.72 19.33 12.50
C ARG A 126 5.98 18.78 11.29
N PRO A 127 4.71 19.16 11.07
CA PRO A 127 3.96 18.79 9.86
C PRO A 127 4.75 19.13 8.58
N THR A 128 4.43 18.48 7.46
CA THR A 128 4.90 18.93 6.15
C THR A 128 4.42 20.37 5.86
N ARG A 129 4.98 21.04 4.86
CA ARG A 129 4.49 22.36 4.45
C ARG A 129 3.11 22.26 3.78
N ASP A 130 2.38 23.37 3.75
CA ASP A 130 1.14 23.46 2.97
C ASP A 130 1.48 23.43 1.48
N PHE A 131 1.06 22.36 0.78
CA PHE A 131 1.38 22.17 -0.63
C PHE A 131 0.76 23.24 -1.54
N THR A 132 -0.22 24.01 -1.06
CA THR A 132 -0.82 25.11 -1.84
C THR A 132 0.02 26.38 -1.84
N ALA A 133 1.02 26.48 -0.96
CA ALA A 133 1.92 27.62 -0.84
C ALA A 133 3.37 27.32 -1.31
N GLY A 134 3.70 26.05 -1.53
CA GLY A 134 5.03 25.56 -1.91
C GLY A 134 5.06 24.04 -1.86
N PRO A 135 6.19 23.35 -2.05
CA PRO A 135 6.23 21.90 -1.94
C PRO A 135 6.11 21.44 -0.47
N ALA A 136 5.32 20.39 -0.22
CA ALA A 136 5.12 19.80 1.12
C ALA A 136 6.43 19.36 1.78
N MET A 137 7.31 18.74 0.99
CA MET A 137 8.66 18.32 1.36
C MET A 137 9.63 18.77 0.27
N ASP A 138 10.87 19.06 0.62
CA ASP A 138 11.92 19.19 -0.38
C ASP A 138 12.43 17.79 -0.74
N GLU A 139 13.31 17.69 -1.73
CA GLU A 139 13.82 16.40 -2.18
C GLU A 139 14.52 15.63 -1.05
N ALA A 140 15.32 16.31 -0.23
CA ALA A 140 16.05 15.67 0.87
C ALA A 140 15.10 15.14 1.96
N GLU A 141 14.08 15.93 2.32
CA GLU A 141 13.03 15.52 3.26
C GLU A 141 12.23 14.32 2.75
N CYS A 142 11.90 14.30 1.46
CA CYS A 142 11.19 13.18 0.83
C CYS A 142 12.06 11.91 0.85
N LEU A 143 13.33 12.01 0.44
CA LEU A 143 14.28 10.89 0.44
C LEU A 143 14.54 10.36 1.85
N GLN A 144 14.63 11.24 2.84
CA GLN A 144 14.77 10.84 4.25
C GLN A 144 13.54 10.03 4.71
N ALA A 145 12.33 10.46 4.37
CA ALA A 145 11.12 9.75 4.72
C ALA A 145 11.02 8.39 4.00
N MET A 146 11.38 8.34 2.71
CA MET A 146 11.50 7.07 1.97
C MET A 146 12.52 6.14 2.61
N ARG A 147 13.67 6.65 3.05
CA ARG A 147 14.70 5.86 3.72
C ARG A 147 14.21 5.30 5.06
N ALA A 148 13.46 6.08 5.84
CA ALA A 148 12.84 5.58 7.06
C ALA A 148 11.88 4.41 6.80
N GLY A 149 11.12 4.47 5.71
CA GLY A 149 10.28 3.36 5.27
C GLY A 149 11.07 2.13 4.81
N TRP A 150 12.14 2.36 4.05
CA TRP A 150 13.04 1.32 3.60
C TRP A 150 13.70 0.57 4.77
N GLU A 151 14.25 1.29 5.73
CA GLU A 151 14.97 0.75 6.89
C GLU A 151 14.05 0.01 7.87
N ALA A 152 12.75 0.30 7.83
CA ALA A 152 11.76 -0.37 8.69
C ALA A 152 11.36 -1.77 8.20
N VAL A 153 11.65 -2.12 6.93
CA VAL A 153 11.27 -3.42 6.35
C VAL A 153 12.21 -4.52 6.84
N ASP A 154 11.62 -5.59 7.39
CA ASP A 154 12.34 -6.84 7.59
C ASP A 154 12.44 -7.56 6.24
N LEU A 155 13.67 -7.61 5.71
CA LEU A 155 13.95 -8.23 4.42
C LEU A 155 13.88 -9.77 4.47
N GLY A 156 13.71 -10.36 5.66
CA GLY A 156 13.42 -11.77 5.86
C GLY A 156 11.93 -12.11 5.98
N ALA A 157 11.03 -11.12 5.97
CA ALA A 157 9.60 -11.38 6.08
C ALA A 157 9.06 -12.11 4.83
N ASP A 158 8.10 -13.01 5.02
CA ASP A 158 7.44 -13.71 3.92
C ASP A 158 6.39 -12.84 3.23
N VAL A 159 5.87 -11.85 3.95
CA VAL A 159 4.88 -10.87 3.47
C VAL A 159 4.91 -9.63 4.35
N LEU A 160 4.77 -8.46 3.72
CA LEU A 160 4.65 -7.16 4.36
C LEU A 160 3.24 -6.61 4.17
N ILE A 161 2.60 -6.13 5.23
CA ILE A 161 1.37 -5.32 5.13
C ILE A 161 1.68 -3.88 5.52
N LEU A 162 1.14 -2.93 4.74
CA LEU A 162 1.41 -1.51 4.93
C LEU A 162 0.14 -0.75 5.31
N GLY A 163 0.28 0.14 6.28
CA GLY A 163 -0.75 1.05 6.73
C GLY A 163 -0.20 2.45 6.97
N GLU A 164 -1.11 3.38 7.21
CA GLU A 164 -0.80 4.79 7.43
C GLU A 164 -1.65 5.36 8.56
N MET A 165 -1.19 6.47 9.14
CA MET A 165 -1.96 7.30 10.04
C MET A 165 -1.58 8.77 9.87
N GLY A 166 -2.51 9.62 9.49
CA GLY A 166 -2.24 11.04 9.35
C GLY A 166 -3.50 11.87 9.21
N ILE A 167 -3.65 12.88 10.06
CA ILE A 167 -4.77 13.81 9.93
C ILE A 167 -4.61 14.61 8.64
N GLY A 168 -5.53 14.40 7.69
CA GLY A 168 -5.60 15.14 6.42
C GLY A 168 -5.03 14.39 5.21
N ASN A 169 -4.43 13.23 5.42
CA ASN A 169 -3.81 12.44 4.36
C ASN A 169 -4.79 11.96 3.27
N SER A 170 -6.09 11.91 3.51
CA SER A 170 -7.08 11.60 2.47
C SER A 170 -7.14 12.70 1.39
N THR A 171 -6.93 13.97 1.78
CA THR A 171 -6.80 15.10 0.85
C THR A 171 -5.51 14.99 0.06
N VAL A 172 -4.44 14.58 0.74
CA VAL A 172 -3.12 14.40 0.15
C VAL A 172 -3.11 13.25 -0.85
N ALA A 173 -3.69 12.10 -0.50
CA ALA A 173 -3.89 10.96 -1.38
C ALA A 173 -4.70 11.35 -2.63
N ALA A 174 -5.75 12.16 -2.47
CA ALA A 174 -6.51 12.68 -3.61
C ALA A 174 -5.65 13.58 -4.51
N ALA A 175 -4.78 14.43 -3.93
CA ALA A 175 -3.86 15.27 -4.69
C ALA A 175 -2.83 14.46 -5.48
N LEU A 176 -2.23 13.44 -4.86
CA LEU A 176 -1.31 12.52 -5.54
C LEU A 176 -1.99 11.84 -6.73
N CYS A 177 -3.16 11.23 -6.52
CA CYS A 177 -3.86 10.52 -7.58
C CYS A 177 -4.30 11.45 -8.73
N ALA A 178 -4.81 12.64 -8.41
CA ALA A 178 -5.21 13.62 -9.42
C ALA A 178 -4.01 14.11 -10.25
N ALA A 179 -2.86 14.32 -9.63
CA ALA A 179 -1.65 14.72 -10.33
C ALA A 179 -1.11 13.63 -11.26
N LEU A 180 -1.13 12.38 -10.81
CA LEU A 180 -0.54 11.26 -11.54
C LEU A 180 -1.44 10.72 -12.67
N PHE A 181 -2.76 10.74 -12.46
CA PHE A 181 -3.71 10.06 -13.36
C PHE A 181 -4.77 11.00 -13.96
N GLY A 182 -4.68 12.30 -13.67
CA GLY A 182 -5.57 13.32 -14.22
C GLY A 182 -7.02 13.22 -13.73
N GLY A 183 -7.92 13.88 -14.47
CA GLY A 183 -9.31 14.10 -14.06
C GLY A 183 -9.47 15.35 -13.19
N GLU A 184 -10.67 15.54 -12.67
CA GLU A 184 -10.98 16.68 -11.80
C GLU A 184 -10.63 16.35 -10.34
N ALA A 185 -10.23 17.35 -9.56
CA ALA A 185 -9.93 17.16 -8.14
C ALA A 185 -11.10 16.49 -7.36
N SER A 186 -12.34 16.79 -7.73
CA SER A 186 -13.54 16.19 -7.16
C SER A 186 -13.70 14.70 -7.42
N ASP A 187 -13.06 14.15 -8.46
CA ASP A 187 -13.11 12.73 -8.78
C ASP A 187 -12.40 11.87 -7.74
N TRP A 188 -11.46 12.48 -7.01
CA TRP A 188 -10.55 11.81 -6.08
C TRP A 188 -10.89 12.09 -4.61
N VAL A 189 -11.61 13.18 -4.34
CA VAL A 189 -11.93 13.62 -2.97
C VAL A 189 -13.13 12.88 -2.41
N GLY A 190 -12.89 12.14 -1.32
CA GLY A 190 -13.93 11.52 -0.50
C GLY A 190 -14.25 12.28 0.78
N ALA A 191 -15.13 11.69 1.60
CA ALA A 191 -15.45 12.21 2.93
C ALA A 191 -14.27 12.02 3.91
N GLY A 192 -13.38 11.05 3.70
CA GLY A 192 -12.34 10.69 4.65
C GLY A 192 -12.92 10.34 6.02
N THR A 193 -12.43 11.02 7.05
CA THR A 193 -12.87 10.90 8.45
C THR A 193 -14.24 11.53 8.75
N GLY A 194 -15.04 11.87 7.74
CA GLY A 194 -16.44 12.30 7.91
C GLY A 194 -16.76 13.73 7.44
N SER A 195 -16.00 14.29 6.50
CA SER A 195 -16.31 15.60 5.92
C SER A 195 -17.69 15.64 5.24
N ASP A 196 -18.43 16.71 5.51
CA ASP A 196 -19.70 17.03 4.86
C ASP A 196 -19.49 17.57 3.42
N ALA A 197 -20.54 18.10 2.81
CA ALA A 197 -20.49 18.62 1.44
C ALA A 197 -19.54 19.83 1.32
N GLU A 198 -19.53 20.73 2.31
CA GLU A 198 -18.66 21.90 2.32
C GLU A 198 -17.20 21.52 2.51
N GLY A 199 -16.93 20.58 3.42
CA GLY A 199 -15.60 20.02 3.63
C GLY A 199 -15.06 19.33 2.38
N ARG A 200 -15.90 18.56 1.66
CA ARG A 200 -15.49 17.96 0.37
C ARG A 200 -15.23 19.01 -0.71
N ALA A 201 -16.05 20.05 -0.81
CA ALA A 201 -15.82 21.15 -1.75
C ALA A 201 -14.51 21.89 -1.44
N LEU A 202 -14.22 22.14 -0.16
CA LEU A 202 -12.96 22.73 0.28
C LEU A 202 -11.76 21.84 -0.07
N LYS A 203 -11.83 20.53 0.22
CA LYS A 203 -10.79 19.57 -0.18
C LYS A 203 -10.54 19.61 -1.68
N ALA A 204 -11.58 19.59 -2.51
CA ALA A 204 -11.45 19.64 -3.96
C ALA A 204 -10.77 20.93 -4.45
N ARG A 205 -11.10 22.09 -3.87
CA ARG A 205 -10.41 23.36 -4.18
C ARG A 205 -8.94 23.31 -3.79
N VAL A 206 -8.63 22.87 -2.58
CA VAL A 206 -7.25 22.77 -2.07
C VAL A 206 -6.42 21.83 -2.93
N VAL A 207 -6.98 20.69 -3.33
CA VAL A 207 -6.34 19.77 -4.28
C VAL A 207 -6.08 20.47 -5.62
N ALA A 208 -7.08 21.15 -6.20
CA ALA A 208 -6.91 21.87 -7.46
C ALA A 208 -5.84 22.97 -7.39
N GLU A 209 -5.75 23.70 -6.27
CA GLU A 209 -4.69 24.67 -6.02
C GLU A 209 -3.31 23.99 -6.04
N GLY A 210 -3.14 22.87 -5.31
CA GLY A 210 -1.89 22.10 -5.32
C GLY A 210 -1.50 21.58 -6.71
N LEU A 211 -2.47 21.08 -7.48
CA LEU A 211 -2.26 20.61 -8.85
C LEU A 211 -1.78 21.74 -9.77
N ALA A 212 -2.34 22.94 -9.63
CA ALA A 212 -1.93 24.09 -10.44
C ALA A 212 -0.45 24.47 -10.20
N LEU A 213 0.05 24.30 -8.97
CA LEU A 213 1.44 24.58 -8.65
C LEU A 213 2.38 23.44 -9.06
N HIS A 214 1.99 22.19 -8.81
CA HIS A 214 2.94 21.06 -8.78
C HIS A 214 2.66 19.95 -9.80
N GLY A 215 1.49 19.94 -10.45
CA GLY A 215 1.02 18.83 -11.29
C GLY A 215 1.89 18.52 -12.52
N HIS A 216 2.86 19.38 -12.85
CA HIS A 216 3.80 19.20 -13.96
C HIS A 216 5.08 18.42 -13.57
N LEU A 217 5.28 18.13 -12.29
CA LEU A 217 6.48 17.44 -11.79
C LEU A 217 6.49 15.96 -12.19
N PRO A 218 7.67 15.32 -12.26
CA PRO A 218 7.76 13.88 -12.43
C PRO A 218 7.13 13.14 -11.24
N PRO A 219 6.77 11.84 -11.37
CA PRO A 219 5.99 11.13 -10.35
C PRO A 219 6.54 11.20 -8.92
N LEU A 220 7.85 11.03 -8.73
CA LEU A 220 8.43 11.16 -7.38
C LEU A 220 8.62 12.62 -6.93
N GLY A 221 8.71 13.56 -7.87
CA GLY A 221 8.57 14.99 -7.58
C GLY A 221 7.16 15.34 -7.10
N ILE A 222 6.13 14.70 -7.64
CA ILE A 222 4.74 14.81 -7.16
C ILE A 222 4.62 14.29 -5.72
N LEU A 223 5.25 13.17 -5.39
CA LEU A 223 5.30 12.66 -4.01
C LEU A 223 5.93 13.68 -3.05
N ALA A 224 7.05 14.29 -3.42
CA ALA A 224 7.70 15.31 -2.60
C ALA A 224 6.83 16.59 -2.46
N ALA A 225 6.25 17.06 -3.56
CA ALA A 225 5.55 18.34 -3.59
C ALA A 225 4.15 18.30 -2.99
N LEU A 226 3.40 17.21 -3.22
CA LEU A 226 2.02 17.07 -2.77
C LEU A 226 1.85 16.14 -1.57
N GLY A 227 2.76 15.17 -1.37
CA GLY A 227 2.62 14.07 -0.41
C GLY A 227 2.91 14.41 1.06
N GLY A 228 2.93 13.36 1.88
CA GLY A 228 3.34 13.37 3.28
C GLY A 228 4.53 12.46 3.56
N ARG A 229 5.14 12.61 4.75
CA ARG A 229 6.30 11.78 5.15
C ARG A 229 5.91 10.30 5.25
N GLU A 230 4.73 10.00 5.77
CA GLU A 230 4.23 8.64 5.89
C GLU A 230 3.96 7.98 4.54
N GLN A 231 3.52 8.77 3.54
CA GLN A 231 3.32 8.26 2.19
C GLN A 231 4.67 8.01 1.49
N ALA A 232 5.63 8.91 1.69
CA ALA A 232 6.99 8.71 1.22
C ALA A 232 7.64 7.47 1.88
N ALA A 233 7.42 7.26 3.17
CA ALA A 233 7.87 6.04 3.85
C ALA A 233 7.20 4.78 3.28
N ILE A 234 5.90 4.79 2.98
CA ILE A 234 5.25 3.66 2.30
C ILE A 234 5.92 3.37 0.95
N ALA A 235 6.22 4.39 0.14
CA ALA A 235 6.93 4.19 -1.12
C ALA A 235 8.33 3.57 -0.90
N GLY A 236 9.08 4.04 0.10
CA GLY A 236 10.35 3.46 0.48
C GLY A 236 10.27 2.00 0.93
N ALA A 237 9.26 1.65 1.74
CA ALA A 237 9.01 0.30 2.21
C ALA A 237 8.66 -0.64 1.05
N VAL A 238 7.86 -0.18 0.09
CA VAL A 238 7.54 -0.94 -1.13
C VAL A 238 8.81 -1.26 -1.92
N LEU A 239 9.74 -0.31 -2.05
CA LEU A 239 11.01 -0.52 -2.75
C LEU A 239 11.93 -1.52 -2.03
N ALA A 240 12.07 -1.39 -0.71
CA ALA A 240 12.87 -2.32 0.10
C ALA A 240 12.35 -3.75 -0.02
N ALA A 241 11.03 -3.92 0.15
CA ALA A 241 10.36 -5.21 -0.01
C ALA A 241 10.57 -5.78 -1.42
N ARG A 242 10.56 -4.93 -2.46
CA ARG A 242 10.77 -5.38 -3.83
C ARG A 242 12.16 -6.00 -4.02
N ILE A 243 13.20 -5.39 -3.48
CA ILE A 243 14.57 -5.91 -3.60
C ILE A 243 14.74 -7.25 -2.89
N ALA A 244 14.06 -7.42 -1.76
CA ALA A 244 14.03 -8.68 -1.04
C ALA A 244 13.04 -9.70 -1.63
N ARG A 245 12.33 -9.37 -2.72
CA ARG A 245 11.25 -10.19 -3.32
C ARG A 245 10.11 -10.50 -2.35
N VAL A 246 9.93 -9.66 -1.33
CA VAL A 246 8.88 -9.80 -0.31
C VAL A 246 7.56 -9.25 -0.84
N PRO A 247 6.51 -10.07 -1.00
CA PRO A 247 5.17 -9.58 -1.34
C PRO A 247 4.66 -8.52 -0.38
N VAL A 248 4.01 -7.49 -0.93
CA VAL A 248 3.40 -6.40 -0.15
C VAL A 248 1.88 -6.43 -0.30
N ILE A 249 1.14 -6.24 0.79
CA ILE A 249 -0.31 -5.96 0.76
C ILE A 249 -0.50 -4.49 1.13
N LEU A 250 -0.88 -3.68 0.15
CA LEU A 250 -1.30 -2.29 0.34
C LEU A 250 -2.72 -2.29 0.92
N ASP A 251 -3.03 -1.37 1.84
CA ASP A 251 -4.33 -1.36 2.53
C ASP A 251 -5.49 -0.84 1.66
N GLY A 252 -5.93 0.38 1.93
CA GLY A 252 -6.98 1.08 1.22
C GLY A 252 -6.45 2.29 0.46
N PHE A 253 -7.32 3.27 0.23
CA PHE A 253 -7.05 4.40 -0.67
C PHE A 253 -5.74 5.13 -0.40
N ILE A 254 -5.48 5.52 0.85
CA ILE A 254 -4.32 6.37 1.18
C ILE A 254 -3.03 5.55 1.02
N CYS A 255 -2.99 4.31 1.50
CA CYS A 255 -1.84 3.42 1.33
C CYS A 255 -1.55 3.15 -0.16
N THR A 256 -2.58 2.81 -0.93
CA THR A 256 -2.44 2.60 -2.38
C THR A 256 -1.96 3.87 -3.10
N ALA A 257 -2.50 5.04 -2.76
CA ALA A 257 -2.09 6.32 -3.33
C ALA A 257 -0.64 6.68 -2.98
N SER A 258 -0.14 6.23 -1.84
CA SER A 258 1.26 6.44 -1.41
C SER A 258 2.25 5.66 -2.29
N ALA A 259 1.85 4.51 -2.80
CA ALA A 259 2.64 3.69 -3.72
C ALA A 259 2.46 4.08 -5.20
N ALA A 260 1.40 4.84 -5.53
CA ALA A 260 1.08 5.24 -6.90
C ALA A 260 2.17 6.05 -7.63
N PRO A 261 2.94 6.95 -6.96
CA PRO A 261 4.09 7.61 -7.57
C PRO A 261 5.12 6.64 -8.17
N LEU A 262 5.33 5.49 -7.52
CA LEU A 262 6.21 4.44 -8.05
C LEU A 262 5.61 3.82 -9.31
N HIS A 263 4.34 3.44 -9.29
CA HIS A 263 3.67 2.88 -10.46
C HIS A 263 3.67 3.84 -11.66
N ALA A 264 3.44 5.13 -11.41
CA ALA A 264 3.45 6.14 -12.46
C ALA A 264 4.87 6.38 -13.03
N ALA A 265 5.93 6.12 -12.24
CA ALA A 265 7.29 6.10 -12.75
C ALA A 265 7.56 4.83 -13.58
N ASP A 266 7.19 3.66 -13.06
CA ASP A 266 7.19 2.39 -13.79
C ASP A 266 6.21 1.38 -13.14
N PRO A 267 5.25 0.81 -13.88
CA PRO A 267 4.32 -0.18 -13.33
C PRO A 267 5.00 -1.40 -12.67
N ALA A 268 6.23 -1.73 -13.08
CA ALA A 268 7.02 -2.84 -12.54
C ALA A 268 7.30 -2.70 -11.05
N PHE A 269 7.35 -1.46 -10.51
CA PHE A 269 7.58 -1.23 -9.09
C PHE A 269 6.53 -1.91 -8.21
N LEU A 270 5.28 -2.03 -8.68
CA LEU A 270 4.19 -2.62 -7.90
C LEU A 270 3.84 -4.06 -8.30
N SER A 271 4.68 -4.75 -9.09
CA SER A 271 4.38 -6.14 -9.49
C SER A 271 4.37 -7.13 -8.32
N HIS A 272 4.99 -6.80 -7.19
CA HIS A 272 4.99 -7.55 -5.94
C HIS A 272 3.94 -7.05 -4.93
N CYS A 273 3.09 -6.11 -5.34
CA CYS A 273 2.05 -5.55 -4.48
C CYS A 273 0.66 -6.10 -4.82
N LEU A 274 -0.04 -6.60 -3.80
CA LEU A 274 -1.48 -6.80 -3.76
C LEU A 274 -2.16 -5.57 -3.16
N VAL A 275 -3.47 -5.40 -3.42
CA VAL A 275 -4.31 -4.46 -2.68
C VAL A 275 -5.24 -5.25 -1.78
N GLY A 276 -5.22 -4.96 -0.49
CA GLY A 276 -5.95 -5.68 0.54
C GLY A 276 -7.44 -5.51 0.40
N HIS A 277 -7.93 -4.27 0.28
CA HIS A 277 -9.36 -4.04 0.11
C HIS A 277 -9.71 -2.84 -0.76
N ARG A 278 -10.87 -2.92 -1.41
CA ARG A 278 -11.52 -1.75 -2.00
C ARG A 278 -12.06 -0.86 -0.88
N SER A 279 -11.30 0.18 -0.55
CA SER A 279 -11.80 1.28 0.28
C SER A 279 -13.09 1.90 -0.27
N ALA A 280 -13.99 2.29 0.64
CA ALA A 280 -15.19 3.06 0.35
C ALA A 280 -14.92 4.54 0.05
N GLU A 281 -13.66 4.99 0.10
CA GLU A 281 -13.26 6.30 -0.42
C GLU A 281 -13.51 6.37 -1.93
N ALA A 282 -14.12 7.48 -2.39
CA ALA A 282 -14.62 7.64 -3.75
C ALA A 282 -13.54 7.41 -4.82
N GLY A 283 -12.33 7.90 -4.58
CA GLY A 283 -11.21 7.81 -5.51
C GLY A 283 -10.58 6.42 -5.62
N HIS A 284 -10.87 5.47 -4.73
CA HIS A 284 -10.08 4.23 -4.70
C HIS A 284 -10.38 3.29 -5.87
N ARG A 285 -11.64 3.17 -6.29
CA ARG A 285 -11.97 2.36 -7.47
C ARG A 285 -11.23 2.87 -8.71
N ARG A 286 -11.23 4.18 -8.92
CA ARG A 286 -10.52 4.83 -10.02
C ARG A 286 -9.02 4.62 -9.94
N LEU A 287 -8.45 4.66 -8.74
CA LEU A 287 -7.03 4.36 -8.53
C LEU A 287 -6.73 2.90 -8.90
N LEU A 288 -7.56 1.95 -8.48
CA LEU A 288 -7.38 0.53 -8.79
C LEU A 288 -7.42 0.27 -10.30
N GLU A 289 -8.35 0.91 -11.01
CA GLU A 289 -8.44 0.88 -12.47
C GLU A 289 -7.18 1.44 -13.13
N ALA A 290 -6.67 2.59 -12.64
CA ALA A 290 -5.44 3.19 -13.15
C ALA A 290 -4.19 2.32 -12.93
N LEU A 291 -4.14 1.59 -11.80
CA LEU A 291 -3.05 0.68 -11.47
C LEU A 291 -3.17 -0.71 -12.12
N GLY A 292 -4.33 -1.02 -12.71
CA GLY A 292 -4.64 -2.37 -13.21
C GLY A 292 -4.64 -3.42 -12.10
N LYS A 293 -5.14 -3.08 -10.90
CA LYS A 293 -5.13 -3.97 -9.73
C LYS A 293 -6.54 -4.29 -9.24
N GLU A 294 -6.78 -5.56 -8.96
CA GLU A 294 -7.98 -6.02 -8.27
C GLU A 294 -7.70 -6.17 -6.76
N PRO A 295 -8.60 -5.70 -5.88
CA PRO A 295 -8.45 -5.84 -4.44
C PRO A 295 -8.87 -7.23 -3.97
N VAL A 296 -8.26 -7.74 -2.89
CA VAL A 296 -8.61 -9.04 -2.30
C VAL A 296 -10.00 -9.01 -1.66
N LEU A 297 -10.39 -7.87 -1.07
CA LEU A 297 -11.63 -7.70 -0.32
C LEU A 297 -12.43 -6.48 -0.80
N ASP A 298 -13.74 -6.50 -0.61
CA ASP A 298 -14.63 -5.37 -0.85
C ASP A 298 -15.71 -5.28 0.23
N PHE A 299 -15.34 -4.73 1.38
CA PHE A 299 -16.18 -4.68 2.60
C PHE A 299 -16.70 -3.28 2.93
N ALA A 300 -16.61 -2.34 2.00
CA ALA A 300 -16.95 -0.93 2.23
C ALA A 300 -16.21 -0.29 3.44
N MET A 301 -15.03 -0.81 3.78
CA MET A 301 -14.17 -0.26 4.83
C MET A 301 -13.50 1.05 4.37
N ARG A 302 -13.15 1.93 5.31
CA ARG A 302 -12.45 3.20 5.03
C ARG A 302 -11.73 3.75 6.28
N LEU A 303 -11.28 2.85 7.16
CA LEU A 303 -10.56 3.24 8.37
C LEU A 303 -9.11 3.62 8.06
N GLY A 304 -8.44 2.86 7.20
CA GLY A 304 -6.99 2.98 6.99
C GLY A 304 -6.23 2.10 7.98
N GLU A 305 -5.07 2.60 8.44
CA GLU A 305 -4.22 1.97 9.45
C GLU A 305 -3.64 0.60 9.06
N GLY A 306 -3.85 0.10 7.83
CA GLY A 306 -3.44 -1.25 7.45
C GLY A 306 -4.52 -2.32 7.67
N THR A 307 -5.73 -1.92 8.08
CA THR A 307 -6.75 -2.87 8.57
C THR A 307 -7.31 -3.81 7.51
N GLY A 308 -7.56 -3.31 6.30
CA GLY A 308 -7.95 -4.14 5.16
C GLY A 308 -6.81 -5.04 4.67
N ALA A 309 -5.56 -4.56 4.71
CA ALA A 309 -4.39 -5.40 4.42
C ALA A 309 -4.24 -6.56 5.42
N ALA A 310 -4.45 -6.31 6.72
CA ALA A 310 -4.43 -7.35 7.75
C ALA A 310 -5.55 -8.40 7.56
N LEU A 311 -6.75 -7.99 7.13
CA LEU A 311 -7.81 -8.94 6.78
C LEU A 311 -7.46 -9.74 5.52
N ALA A 312 -6.91 -9.09 4.49
CA ALA A 312 -6.49 -9.75 3.26
C ALA A 312 -5.36 -10.76 3.51
N LEU A 313 -4.49 -10.53 4.49
CA LEU A 313 -3.51 -11.52 4.92
C LEU A 313 -4.17 -12.84 5.39
N GLY A 314 -5.31 -12.76 6.08
CA GLY A 314 -6.09 -13.95 6.45
C GLY A 314 -6.58 -14.74 5.23
N VAL A 315 -7.06 -14.03 4.20
CA VAL A 315 -7.46 -14.64 2.91
C VAL A 315 -6.26 -15.25 2.19
N LEU A 316 -5.13 -14.55 2.18
CA LEU A 316 -3.89 -15.03 1.58
C LEU A 316 -3.40 -16.32 2.26
N ARG A 317 -3.41 -16.37 3.60
CA ARG A 317 -3.10 -17.60 4.35
C ARG A 317 -4.06 -18.73 4.02
N ALA A 318 -5.35 -18.45 3.85
CA ALA A 318 -6.33 -19.47 3.43
C ALA A 318 -6.05 -19.98 2.01
N ALA A 319 -5.68 -19.10 1.08
CA ALA A 319 -5.26 -19.48 -0.27
C ALA A 319 -4.05 -20.44 -0.23
N LEU A 320 -3.03 -20.12 0.57
CA LEU A 320 -1.85 -20.98 0.73
C LEU A 320 -2.18 -22.31 1.40
N ALA A 321 -3.06 -22.32 2.41
CA ALA A 321 -3.50 -23.54 3.07
C ALA A 321 -4.25 -24.49 2.12
N CYS A 322 -5.15 -23.96 1.27
CA CYS A 322 -5.81 -24.75 0.23
C CYS A 322 -4.80 -25.30 -0.78
N HIS A 323 -3.88 -24.47 -1.26
CA HIS A 323 -2.85 -24.86 -2.22
C HIS A 323 -1.93 -25.97 -1.68
N ASP A 324 -1.49 -25.83 -0.43
CA ASP A 324 -0.56 -26.76 0.21
C ASP A 324 -1.26 -28.05 0.67
N GLY A 325 -2.46 -27.94 1.22
CA GLY A 325 -3.13 -29.00 1.97
C GLY A 325 -4.15 -29.83 1.19
N MET A 326 -4.67 -29.35 0.07
CA MET A 326 -5.59 -30.15 -0.75
C MET A 326 -4.84 -31.32 -1.42
N ALA A 327 -5.52 -32.47 -1.50
CA ALA A 327 -5.08 -33.60 -2.29
C ALA A 327 -5.14 -33.26 -3.79
N THR A 328 -4.32 -33.93 -4.59
CA THR A 328 -4.50 -33.98 -6.04
C THR A 328 -5.54 -35.05 -6.42
N PHE A 329 -6.10 -34.99 -7.62
CA PHE A 329 -6.93 -36.08 -8.15
C PHE A 329 -6.21 -37.45 -8.09
N ALA A 330 -4.91 -37.45 -8.36
CA ALA A 330 -4.07 -38.65 -8.29
C ALA A 330 -3.96 -39.19 -6.86
N ASP A 331 -3.73 -38.33 -5.86
CA ASP A 331 -3.64 -38.73 -4.45
C ASP A 331 -4.99 -39.25 -3.92
N ALA A 332 -6.09 -38.63 -4.36
CA ALA A 332 -7.44 -38.95 -3.90
C ALA A 332 -8.06 -40.18 -4.60
N GLY A 333 -7.43 -40.69 -5.67
CA GLY A 333 -7.99 -41.79 -6.48
C GLY A 333 -9.30 -41.41 -7.16
N VAL A 334 -9.55 -40.11 -7.36
CA VAL A 334 -10.75 -39.60 -8.03
C VAL A 334 -10.48 -39.55 -9.52
N SER A 335 -11.35 -40.16 -10.33
CA SER A 335 -11.28 -40.11 -11.79
C SER A 335 -11.17 -38.65 -12.26
N GLY A 336 -10.17 -38.34 -13.10
CA GLY A 336 -9.99 -36.99 -13.65
C GLY A 336 -11.27 -36.53 -14.33
N GLY A 337 -11.82 -35.41 -13.84
CA GLY A 337 -12.93 -34.70 -14.48
C GLY A 337 -12.47 -33.81 -15.61
#